data_AF-A0A960MFB1-F1
#
_entry.id   AF-A0A960MFB1-F1
#
_cell.length_a   1.000
_cell.length_b   1.000
_cell.length_c   1.000
_cell.angle_alpha   90.00
_cell.angle_beta   90.00
_cell.angle_gamma   90.00
#
_symmetry.space_group_name_H-M   'P 1'
#
loop_
_entity.id
_entity.type
_entity.pdbx_description
1 polymer ?
#
loop_
_entity_poly.entity_id
_entity_poly.type
_entity_poly.pdbx_seq_one_letter_code
_entity_poly.pdbx_strand_id
1 'polypeptide(L)'
;MSDAKPSKVLFWGCFIALIATAFAFFTRMYLCDVRFPTDFNIDKGTVGALKGAGVWPFAVSIILFSLIIDKVGYRAAMFFSFACYAVYIVMACMAYGAIQGVEGDALAAAQAKGYSLLYWGSIILALGNGTVEAFINPVVATMFSKDKTKWLNILHAGWP
;
A
#
# COMPACT_ATOMS: atom_id res chain seq x y z
N MET A 1 -16.21 25.54 15.44
CA MET A 1 -15.33 24.40 15.77
C MET A 1 -16.03 23.61 16.87
N SER A 2 -16.56 22.42 16.60
CA SER A 2 -17.30 21.67 17.62
C SER A 2 -16.34 21.14 18.68
N ASP A 3 -16.62 21.43 19.96
CA ASP A 3 -16.01 20.87 21.17
C ASP A 3 -16.29 19.35 21.35
N ALA A 4 -16.28 18.59 20.26
CA ALA A 4 -16.42 17.14 20.32
C ALA A 4 -15.11 16.55 20.84
N LYS A 5 -15.20 15.74 21.91
CA LYS A 5 -14.05 14.99 22.42
C LYS A 5 -13.41 14.18 21.27
N PRO A 6 -12.07 14.14 21.18
CA PRO A 6 -11.40 13.37 20.14
C PRO A 6 -11.82 11.90 20.20
N SER A 7 -12.29 11.37 19.07
CA SER A 7 -12.77 10.00 18.98
C SER A 7 -11.60 9.03 18.99
N LYS A 8 -11.38 8.37 20.14
CA LYS A 8 -10.35 7.33 20.26
C LYS A 8 -10.54 6.20 19.24
N VAL A 9 -11.78 5.89 18.87
CA VAL A 9 -12.10 4.87 17.86
C VAL A 9 -11.57 5.28 16.48
N LEU A 10 -11.77 6.55 16.09
CA LEU A 10 -11.29 7.06 14.81
C LEU A 10 -9.75 7.10 14.76
N PHE A 11 -9.10 7.46 15.88
CA PHE A 11 -7.65 7.41 15.98
C PHE A 11 -7.12 5.98 15.79
N TRP A 12 -7.67 5.00 16.52
CA TRP A 12 -7.25 3.60 16.37
C TRP A 12 -7.50 3.06 14.96
N GLY A 13 -8.57 3.50 14.30
CA GLY A 13 -8.80 3.19 12.88
C GLY A 13 -7.67 3.70 11.98
N CYS A 14 -7.23 4.96 12.18
CA CYS A 14 -6.10 5.53 11.43
C CYS A 14 -4.78 4.78 11.73
N PHE A 15 -4.54 4.45 13.00
CA PHE A 15 -3.35 3.72 13.43
C PHE A 15 -3.28 2.31 12.83
N ILE A 16 -4.39 1.57 12.86
CA ILE A 16 -4.50 0.24 12.25
C ILE A 16 -4.32 0.32 10.74
N ALA A 17 -4.91 1.33 10.07
CA ALA A 17 -4.73 1.53 8.65
C ALA A 17 -3.25 1.76 8.29
N LEU A 18 -2.54 2.58 9.08
CA LEU A 18 -1.11 2.81 8.89
C LEU A 18 -0.28 1.53 9.09
N ILE A 19 -0.57 0.76 10.14
CA ILE A 19 0.10 -0.53 10.38
C ILE A 19 -0.15 -1.50 9.21
N ALA A 20 -1.38 -1.62 8.73
CA ALA A 20 -1.70 -2.47 7.59
C ALA A 20 -0.91 -2.05 6.32
N THR A 21 -0.80 -0.74 6.11
CA THR A 21 0.00 -0.15 5.03
C THR A 21 1.47 -0.54 5.16
N ALA A 22 2.04 -0.40 6.35
CA ALA A 22 3.41 -0.77 6.67
C ALA A 22 3.69 -2.26 6.43
N PHE A 23 2.82 -3.14 6.91
CA PHE A 23 2.95 -4.59 6.71
C PHE A 23 2.89 -4.96 5.24
N ALA A 24 1.94 -4.40 4.48
CA ALA A 24 1.82 -4.68 3.05
C ALA A 24 3.05 -4.19 2.28
N PHE A 25 3.60 -3.03 2.63
CA PHE A 25 4.82 -2.51 2.05
C PHE A 25 6.04 -3.39 2.38
N PHE A 26 6.28 -3.67 3.66
CA PHE A 26 7.44 -4.42 4.12
C PHE A 26 7.45 -5.86 3.63
N THR A 27 6.35 -6.60 3.80
CA THR A 27 6.25 -8.01 3.36
C THR A 27 6.53 -8.14 1.87
N ARG A 28 6.01 -7.20 1.07
CA ARG A 28 6.25 -7.16 -0.36
C ARG A 28 7.71 -6.84 -0.69
N MET A 29 8.32 -5.85 -0.03
CA MET A 29 9.74 -5.53 -0.20
C MET A 29 10.62 -6.74 0.12
N TYR A 30 10.33 -7.41 1.23
CA TYR A 30 11.02 -8.62 1.66
C TYR A 30 10.90 -9.73 0.61
N LEU A 31 9.70 -10.01 0.09
CA LEU A 31 9.48 -11.02 -0.95
C LEU A 31 10.22 -10.73 -2.27
N CYS A 32 10.38 -9.45 -2.63
CA CYS A 32 11.18 -9.04 -3.79
C CYS A 32 12.65 -9.45 -3.65
N ASP A 33 13.16 -9.50 -2.42
CA ASP A 33 14.57 -9.81 -2.15
C ASP A 33 14.80 -11.32 -1.93
N VAL A 34 13.84 -12.04 -1.32
CA VAL A 34 14.07 -13.43 -0.88
C VAL A 34 13.44 -14.51 -1.76
N ARG A 35 12.41 -14.19 -2.56
CA ARG A 35 11.59 -15.23 -3.19
C ARG A 35 11.21 -14.97 -4.64
N PHE A 36 10.77 -13.76 -4.98
CA PHE A 36 10.38 -13.44 -6.35
C PHE A 36 11.47 -13.64 -7.41
N PRO A 37 12.77 -13.41 -7.15
CA PRO A 37 13.82 -13.66 -8.13
C PRO A 37 13.82 -15.11 -8.62
N THR A 38 13.65 -16.06 -7.69
CA THR A 38 13.64 -17.50 -7.99
C THR A 38 12.31 -17.94 -8.58
N ASP A 39 11.19 -17.57 -7.95
CA ASP A 39 9.85 -18.05 -8.36
C ASP A 39 9.48 -17.59 -9.79
N PHE A 40 9.82 -16.34 -10.14
CA PHE A 40 9.49 -15.74 -11.43
C PHE A 40 10.67 -15.68 -12.41
N ASN A 41 11.82 -16.25 -12.04
CA ASN A 41 13.05 -16.26 -12.85
C ASN A 41 13.43 -14.87 -13.38
N ILE A 42 13.47 -13.88 -12.49
CA ILE A 42 13.75 -12.47 -12.82
C ILE A 42 15.14 -12.05 -12.34
N ASP A 43 15.82 -11.23 -13.14
CA ASP A 43 17.13 -10.68 -12.80
C ASP A 43 17.05 -9.51 -11.80
N LYS A 44 18.20 -9.06 -11.30
CA LYS A 44 18.30 -7.99 -10.30
C LYS A 44 17.75 -6.63 -10.79
N GLY A 45 17.92 -6.31 -12.07
CA GLY A 45 17.36 -5.09 -12.67
C GLY A 45 15.83 -5.16 -12.70
N THR A 46 15.28 -6.30 -13.09
CA THR A 46 13.83 -6.56 -13.07
C THR A 46 13.26 -6.54 -11.65
N VAL A 47 13.97 -7.07 -10.66
CA VAL A 47 13.63 -6.93 -9.22
C VAL A 47 13.64 -5.46 -8.80
N GLY A 48 14.63 -4.68 -9.24
CA GLY A 48 14.70 -3.24 -8.98
C GLY A 48 13.49 -2.48 -9.55
N ALA A 49 13.10 -2.78 -10.79
CA ALA A 49 11.90 -2.22 -11.42
C ALA A 49 10.63 -2.59 -10.64
N LEU A 50 10.53 -3.85 -10.20
CA LEU A 50 9.44 -4.32 -9.36
C LEU A 50 9.43 -3.53 -8.04
N LYS A 51 10.55 -3.44 -7.31
CA LYS A 51 10.65 -2.64 -6.08
C LYS A 51 10.21 -1.19 -6.31
N GLY A 52 10.70 -0.56 -7.37
CA GLY A 52 10.32 0.80 -7.77
C GLY A 52 8.81 0.97 -8.00
N ALA A 53 8.15 -0.01 -8.63
CA ALA A 53 6.70 0.00 -8.84
C ALA A 53 5.88 0.03 -7.54
N GLY A 54 6.47 -0.38 -6.40
CA GLY A 54 5.85 -0.27 -5.08
C GLY A 54 6.18 1.02 -4.32
N VAL A 55 7.05 1.88 -4.87
CA VAL A 55 7.59 3.08 -4.18
C VAL A 55 7.18 4.36 -4.90
N TRP A 56 7.42 4.47 -6.20
CA TRP A 56 7.13 5.73 -6.92
C TRP A 56 5.63 6.09 -6.92
N PRO A 57 4.67 5.15 -7.10
CA PRO A 57 3.25 5.51 -7.08
C PRO A 57 2.77 5.88 -5.68
N PHE A 58 3.45 5.39 -4.65
CA PHE A 58 3.17 5.75 -3.27
C PHE A 58 3.42 7.25 -3.07
N ALA A 59 4.61 7.73 -3.42
CA ALA A 59 4.94 9.16 -3.34
C ALA A 59 3.97 10.03 -4.18
N VAL A 60 3.69 9.62 -5.42
CA VAL A 60 2.74 10.32 -6.30
C VAL A 60 1.34 10.36 -5.68
N SER A 61 0.88 9.25 -5.12
CA SER A 61 -0.44 9.16 -4.52
C SER A 61 -0.59 10.03 -3.27
N ILE A 62 0.44 10.13 -2.41
CA ILE A 62 0.41 11.06 -1.27
C ILE A 62 0.14 12.48 -1.76
N ILE A 63 0.89 12.93 -2.77
CA ILE A 63 0.78 14.29 -3.31
C ILE A 63 -0.61 14.51 -3.92
N LEU A 64 -1.03 13.64 -4.84
CA LEU A 64 -2.29 13.81 -5.56
C LEU A 64 -3.50 13.77 -4.62
N PHE A 65 -3.57 12.79 -3.72
CA PHE A 65 -4.69 12.70 -2.79
C PHE A 65 -4.70 13.85 -1.79
N SER A 66 -3.53 14.30 -1.29
CA SER A 66 -3.47 15.47 -0.40
C SER A 66 -4.04 16.74 -1.04
N LEU A 67 -3.96 16.89 -2.38
CA LEU A 67 -4.50 18.05 -3.09
C LEU A 67 -6.03 17.99 -3.31
N ILE A 68 -6.61 16.79 -3.38
CA ILE A 68 -8.02 16.61 -3.75
C ILE A 68 -8.90 16.12 -2.60
N ILE A 69 -8.31 15.66 -1.50
CA ILE A 69 -9.04 14.98 -0.42
C ILE A 69 -10.08 15.87 0.26
N ASP A 70 -9.83 17.18 0.35
CA ASP A 70 -10.81 18.12 0.90
C ASP A 70 -12.08 18.24 0.04
N LYS A 71 -12.00 17.89 -1.25
CA LYS A 71 -13.14 17.88 -2.17
C LYS A 71 -13.83 16.51 -2.22
N VAL A 72 -13.06 15.43 -2.19
CA VAL A 72 -13.55 14.04 -2.35
C VAL A 72 -14.03 13.46 -1.01
N GLY A 73 -13.47 13.95 0.10
CA GLY A 73 -13.79 13.53 1.46
C GLY A 73 -13.03 12.29 1.92
N TYR A 74 -12.74 12.24 3.22
CA TYR A 74 -11.98 11.16 3.86
C TYR A 74 -12.60 9.76 3.72
N ARG A 75 -13.94 9.67 3.69
CA ARG A 75 -14.65 8.39 3.53
C ARG A 75 -14.39 7.75 2.17
N ALA A 76 -14.41 8.53 1.10
CA ALA A 76 -14.16 8.01 -0.24
C ALA A 76 -12.69 7.57 -0.39
N ALA A 77 -11.75 8.33 0.16
CA ALA A 77 -10.33 7.95 0.21
C ALA A 77 -10.10 6.61 0.95
N MET A 78 -10.81 6.37 2.06
CA MET A 78 -10.76 5.09 2.79
C MET A 78 -11.27 3.91 1.95
N PHE A 79 -12.38 4.06 1.22
CA PHE A 79 -12.88 2.97 0.37
C PHE A 79 -11.97 2.73 -0.83
N PHE A 80 -11.40 3.79 -1.41
CA PHE A 80 -10.41 3.66 -2.48
C PHE A 80 -9.19 2.86 -2.02
N SER A 81 -8.60 3.21 -0.87
CA SER A 81 -7.43 2.48 -0.37
C SER A 81 -7.77 1.03 -0.09
N PHE A 82 -8.91 0.74 0.56
CA PHE A 82 -9.39 -0.63 0.78
C PHE A 82 -9.51 -1.44 -0.52
N ALA A 83 -10.09 -0.85 -1.57
CA ALA A 83 -10.20 -1.48 -2.88
C ALA A 83 -8.81 -1.78 -3.48
N CYS A 84 -7.85 -0.86 -3.35
CA CYS A 84 -6.47 -1.10 -3.78
C CYS A 84 -5.83 -2.31 -3.07
N TYR A 85 -5.98 -2.44 -1.74
CA TYR A 85 -5.49 -3.61 -1.01
C TYR A 85 -6.14 -4.91 -1.48
N ALA A 86 -7.46 -4.91 -1.66
CA ALA A 86 -8.20 -6.09 -2.12
C ALA A 86 -7.74 -6.52 -3.52
N VAL A 87 -7.63 -5.56 -4.46
CA VAL A 87 -7.16 -5.82 -5.82
C VAL A 87 -5.71 -6.33 -5.81
N TYR A 88 -4.83 -5.72 -5.01
CA TYR A 88 -3.46 -6.20 -4.86
C TYR A 88 -3.41 -7.66 -4.38
N ILE A 89 -4.16 -8.01 -3.35
CA ILE A 89 -4.19 -9.38 -2.82
C ILE A 89 -4.63 -10.36 -3.91
N VAL A 90 -5.70 -10.04 -4.64
CA VAL A 90 -6.18 -10.87 -5.75
C VAL A 90 -5.09 -11.03 -6.82
N MET A 91 -4.43 -9.95 -7.23
CA MET A 91 -3.37 -10.01 -8.24
C MET A 91 -2.14 -10.80 -7.76
N ALA A 92 -1.76 -10.67 -6.49
CA ALA A 92 -0.68 -11.44 -5.90
C ALA A 92 -1.00 -12.95 -5.84
N CYS A 93 -2.24 -13.30 -5.46
CA CYS A 93 -2.72 -14.68 -5.51
C CYS A 93 -2.73 -15.21 -6.95
N MET A 94 -3.21 -14.43 -7.93
CA MET A 94 -3.20 -14.81 -9.34
C MET A 94 -1.78 -14.96 -9.89
N ALA A 95 -0.82 -14.14 -9.44
CA ALA A 95 0.57 -14.24 -9.87
C ALA A 95 1.19 -15.57 -9.46
N TYR A 96 0.97 -15.98 -8.21
CA TYR A 96 1.40 -17.28 -7.72
C TYR A 96 0.64 -18.44 -8.37
N GLY A 97 -0.67 -18.30 -8.54
CA GLY A 97 -1.49 -19.29 -9.24
C GLY A 97 -1.07 -19.49 -10.70
N ALA A 98 -0.50 -18.48 -11.34
CA ALA A 98 -0.04 -18.57 -12.73
C ALA A 98 1.15 -19.52 -12.91
N ILE A 99 2.01 -19.69 -11.90
CA ILE A 99 3.23 -20.51 -11.97
C ILE A 99 3.09 -21.89 -11.32
N GLN A 100 2.05 -22.11 -10.49
CA GLN A 100 1.88 -23.36 -9.76
C GLN A 100 1.63 -24.55 -10.70
N GLY A 101 2.47 -25.58 -10.60
CA GLY A 101 2.34 -26.81 -11.37
C GLY A 101 2.63 -26.66 -12.87
N VAL A 102 3.18 -25.51 -13.30
CA VAL A 102 3.57 -25.29 -14.69
C VAL A 102 5.03 -25.70 -14.87
N GLU A 103 5.30 -26.56 -15.84
CA GLU A 103 6.64 -27.08 -16.14
C GLU A 103 6.92 -27.04 -17.65
N GLY A 104 8.18 -27.28 -18.04
CA GLY A 104 8.61 -27.33 -19.43
C GLY A 104 8.47 -25.98 -20.16
N ASP A 105 8.15 -26.05 -21.46
CA ASP A 105 8.14 -24.87 -22.35
C ASP A 105 7.12 -23.79 -21.93
N ALA A 106 6.09 -24.16 -21.16
CA ALA A 106 5.07 -23.22 -20.69
C ALA A 106 5.51 -22.37 -19.49
N LEU A 107 6.56 -22.77 -18.76
CA LEU A 107 6.98 -22.13 -17.51
C LEU A 107 7.40 -20.67 -17.72
N ALA A 108 8.15 -20.38 -18.79
CA ALA A 108 8.63 -19.02 -19.06
C ALA A 108 7.46 -18.04 -19.27
N ALA A 109 6.42 -18.46 -19.99
CA ALA A 109 5.23 -17.65 -20.22
C ALA A 109 4.41 -17.44 -18.93
N ALA A 110 4.28 -18.48 -18.11
CA ALA A 110 3.64 -18.41 -16.80
C ALA A 110 4.37 -17.44 -15.85
N GLN A 111 5.69 -17.51 -15.79
CA GLN A 111 6.53 -16.62 -14.99
C GLN A 111 6.41 -15.16 -15.44
N ALA A 112 6.44 -14.91 -16.76
CA ALA A 112 6.24 -13.56 -17.30
C ALA A 112 4.87 -12.99 -16.95
N LYS A 113 3.81 -13.81 -17.02
CA LYS A 113 2.46 -13.43 -16.57
C LYS A 113 2.42 -13.13 -15.07
N GLY A 114 3.03 -13.98 -14.26
CA GLY A 114 3.13 -13.81 -12.81
C GLY A 114 3.85 -12.52 -12.42
N TYR A 115 4.98 -12.23 -13.06
CA TYR A 115 5.70 -10.97 -12.91
C TYR A 115 4.82 -9.77 -13.26
N SER A 116 4.11 -9.80 -14.40
CA SER A 116 3.24 -8.70 -14.82
C SER A 116 2.13 -8.41 -13.80
N LEU A 117 1.51 -9.46 -13.26
CA LEU A 117 0.51 -9.35 -12.19
C LEU A 117 1.10 -8.73 -10.92
N LEU A 118 2.31 -9.15 -10.51
CA LEU A 118 2.99 -8.53 -9.37
C LEU A 118 3.36 -7.08 -9.63
N TYR A 119 3.83 -6.74 -10.82
CA TYR A 119 4.23 -5.38 -11.16
C TYR A 119 3.05 -4.41 -11.07
N TRP A 120 1.95 -4.73 -11.76
CA TRP A 120 0.74 -3.89 -11.73
C TRP A 120 0.04 -3.91 -10.38
N GLY A 121 0.00 -5.07 -9.71
CA GLY A 121 -0.50 -5.18 -8.35
C GLY A 121 0.28 -4.29 -7.38
N SER A 122 1.61 -4.19 -7.54
CA SER A 122 2.46 -3.35 -6.70
C SER A 122 2.18 -1.87 -6.90
N ILE A 123 1.87 -1.45 -8.13
CA ILE A 123 1.44 -0.07 -8.40
C ILE A 123 0.13 0.23 -7.67
N ILE A 124 -0.84 -0.67 -7.79
CA ILE A 124 -2.15 -0.51 -7.15
C ILE A 124 -2.01 -0.47 -5.62
N LEU A 125 -1.21 -1.35 -5.04
CA LEU A 125 -0.90 -1.33 -3.61
C LEU A 125 -0.28 0.01 -3.20
N ALA A 126 0.69 0.50 -3.96
CA ALA A 126 1.37 1.76 -3.68
C ALA A 126 0.41 2.96 -3.72
N LEU A 127 -0.55 2.98 -4.67
CA LEU A 127 -1.63 3.98 -4.70
C LEU A 127 -2.51 3.89 -3.43
N GLY A 128 -2.87 2.67 -3.02
CA GLY A 128 -3.61 2.44 -1.78
C GLY A 128 -2.86 2.98 -0.56
N ASN A 129 -1.57 2.65 -0.45
CA ASN A 129 -0.70 3.11 0.63
C ASN A 129 -0.61 4.63 0.70
N GLY A 130 -0.39 5.30 -0.44
CA GLY A 130 -0.31 6.76 -0.48
C GLY A 130 -1.62 7.44 -0.15
N THR A 131 -2.74 6.81 -0.50
CA THR A 131 -4.06 7.31 -0.11
C THR A 131 -4.26 7.24 1.40
N VAL A 132 -3.83 6.15 2.04
CA VAL A 132 -3.88 6.02 3.51
C VAL A 132 -3.15 7.17 4.17
N GLU A 133 -1.89 7.39 3.81
CA GLU A 133 -1.08 8.51 4.32
C GLU A 133 -1.73 9.88 4.09
N ALA A 134 -2.32 10.09 2.91
CA ALA A 134 -2.98 11.34 2.59
C ALA A 134 -4.21 11.63 3.48
N PHE A 135 -4.92 10.60 3.94
CA PHE A 135 -6.14 10.80 4.75
C PHE A 135 -5.91 10.73 6.25
N ILE A 136 -5.04 9.84 6.75
CA ILE A 136 -4.87 9.66 8.21
C ILE A 136 -4.26 10.90 8.86
N ASN A 137 -3.34 11.58 8.15
CA ASN A 137 -2.57 12.69 8.70
C ASN A 137 -3.46 13.91 8.99
N PRO A 138 -4.29 14.40 8.04
CA PRO A 138 -5.27 15.44 8.33
C PRO A 138 -6.33 15.02 9.36
N VAL A 139 -6.81 13.76 9.32
CA VAL A 139 -7.81 13.27 10.28
C VAL A 139 -7.26 13.33 11.71
N VAL A 140 -6.03 12.87 11.95
CA VAL A 140 -5.42 12.92 13.28
C VAL A 140 -5.06 14.37 13.68
N ALA A 141 -4.52 15.17 12.76
CA ALA A 141 -4.15 16.55 13.03
C ALA A 141 -5.36 17.45 13.35
N THR A 142 -6.52 17.19 12.74
CA THR A 142 -7.77 17.91 13.02
C THR A 142 -8.41 17.43 14.32
N MET A 143 -8.40 16.12 14.57
CA MET A 143 -8.93 15.52 15.80
C MET A 143 -8.18 15.97 17.06
N PHE A 144 -6.85 16.07 16.99
CA PHE A 144 -5.99 16.46 18.11
C PHE A 144 -5.36 17.83 17.88
N SER A 145 -6.18 18.84 17.57
CA SER A 145 -5.73 20.16 17.15
C SER A 145 -4.86 20.91 18.18
N LYS A 146 -4.98 20.59 19.47
CA LYS A 146 -4.18 21.18 20.57
C LYS A 146 -2.80 20.51 20.77
N ASP A 147 -2.67 19.24 20.40
CA ASP A 147 -1.49 18.40 20.66
C ASP A 147 -1.01 17.69 19.37
N LYS A 148 -1.13 18.34 18.21
CA LYS A 148 -0.96 17.71 16.87
C LYS A 148 0.32 16.89 16.75
N THR A 149 1.47 17.49 17.05
CA THR A 149 2.78 16.85 16.92
C THR A 149 2.88 15.58 17.75
N LYS A 150 2.38 15.60 19.00
CA LYS A 150 2.38 14.43 19.87
C LYS A 150 1.59 13.29 19.26
N TRP A 151 0.38 13.56 18.77
CA TRP A 151 -0.50 12.50 18.25
C TRP A 151 -0.10 12.01 16.87
N LEU A 152 0.48 12.86 16.02
CA LEU A 152 1.11 12.42 14.76
C LEU A 152 2.34 11.55 15.03
N ASN A 153 3.15 11.85 16.05
CA ASN A 153 4.27 10.99 16.44
C ASN A 153 3.78 9.62 16.94
N ILE A 154 2.70 9.58 17.73
CA ILE A 154 2.09 8.31 18.15
C ILE A 154 1.53 7.55 16.94
N LEU A 155 0.88 8.24 16.00
CA LEU A 155 0.38 7.65 14.76
C LEU A 155 1.52 6.95 14.00
N HIS A 156 2.59 7.70 13.68
CA HIS A 156 3.71 7.19 12.90
C HIS A 156 4.62 6.20 13.62
N ALA A 157 4.46 5.99 14.93
CA ALA A 157 5.09 4.86 15.60
C ALA A 157 4.62 3.49 15.04
N GLY A 158 3.52 3.46 14.28
CA GLY A 158 3.04 2.30 13.53
C GLY A 158 3.69 2.11 12.15
N TRP A 159 4.59 2.99 11.72
CA TRP A 159 5.32 2.90 10.45
C TRP A 159 6.80 2.52 10.68
N PRO A 160 7.36 1.52 9.97
CA PRO A 160 8.75 1.09 10.10
C PRO A 160 9.75 1.98 9.36
#